data_AF-A0A815V4D8-F1
#
_entry.id   AF-A0A815V4D8-F1
#
_cell.length_a   1.000
_cell.length_b   1.000
_cell.length_c   1.000
_cell.angle_alpha   90.00
_cell.angle_beta   90.00
_cell.angle_gamma   90.00
#
_symmetry.space_group_name_H-M   'P 1'
#
loop_
_entity.id
_entity.type
_entity.pdbx_description
1 polymer ?
#
loop_
_entity_poly.entity_id
_entity_poly.type
_entity_poly.pdbx_seq_one_letter_code
_entity_poly.pdbx_strand_id
1 'polypeptide(L)'
;MSNKTICLTCQHFKCSERGLILPFGFEACIPITLRAIFYFIFLFYLFLGIAIIADMFMSSILTITSSTRKIRYPDPSRQNEYLDVEIKTWNDTVANLTLMALGSSSPEILLSIIEIIGNRFESGELGPGTIVGSAAFNLLVISAICIMAIPSPDTRRIRLYSVFMVTSFFGFFAYIWLFLVLSIISPDVVDLWEAIVTFLMFPLVVLLAFLAEKHFFLTKQLDMDEEEEKMLAIISDKTRIHPLGKRKAKGRLKKISASLNFLNKYK
;
A
#
# COMPACT_ATOMS: atom_id res chain seq x y z
N MET A 1 55.59 19.69 19.08
CA MET A 1 54.50 20.45 19.72
C MET A 1 53.18 19.82 19.30
N SER A 2 52.77 18.69 19.87
CA SER A 2 51.79 18.61 20.97
C SER A 2 50.61 19.58 20.83
N ASN A 3 49.65 19.27 19.95
CA ASN A 3 48.29 19.78 20.09
C ASN A 3 47.46 18.66 20.73
N LYS A 4 47.41 18.68 22.05
CA LYS A 4 46.72 17.71 22.91
C LYS A 4 45.21 17.85 22.69
N THR A 5 44.58 16.86 22.08
CA THR A 5 43.16 16.60 22.35
C THR A 5 43.05 16.26 23.83
N ILE A 6 42.42 17.14 24.61
CA ILE A 6 42.22 16.94 26.04
C ILE A 6 41.18 15.82 26.20
N CYS A 7 41.61 14.54 26.20
CA CYS A 7 40.77 13.44 26.74
C CYS A 7 40.73 13.71 28.27
N LEU A 8 39.59 14.18 28.80
CA LEU A 8 39.33 14.22 30.24
C LEU A 8 39.50 12.79 30.78
N THR A 9 40.45 12.63 31.68
CA THR A 9 41.02 11.37 32.14
C THR A 9 40.02 10.50 32.91
N CYS A 10 39.61 9.38 32.32
CA CYS A 10 39.29 8.15 33.07
C CYS A 10 40.41 7.13 32.83
N GLN A 11 41.19 6.86 33.88
CA GLN A 11 42.32 5.93 33.86
C GLN A 11 41.85 4.52 33.46
N HIS A 12 41.92 4.18 32.16
CA HIS A 12 42.20 2.85 31.57
C HIS A 12 41.53 2.55 30.22
N PHE A 13 40.68 3.42 29.67
CA PHE A 13 40.06 3.15 28.36
C PHE A 13 40.80 3.85 27.21
N LYS A 14 41.22 3.07 26.19
CA LYS A 14 41.72 3.60 24.91
C LYS A 14 40.63 4.49 24.29
N CYS A 15 40.94 5.77 24.01
CA CYS A 15 40.06 6.65 23.23
C CYS A 15 39.84 5.92 21.86
N SER A 16 38.63 5.38 21.63
CA SER A 16 38.26 4.67 20.40
C SER A 16 37.84 5.68 19.35
N GLU A 17 38.41 5.61 18.15
CA GLU A 17 38.09 6.53 17.03
C GLU A 17 36.69 6.32 16.44
N ARG A 18 35.92 5.34 16.95
CA ARG A 18 34.54 5.10 16.51
C ARG A 18 33.58 5.97 17.33
N GLY A 19 32.83 6.81 16.62
CA GLY A 19 32.00 7.89 17.16
C GLY A 19 31.14 7.51 18.35
N LEU A 20 31.25 8.30 19.41
CA LEU A 20 30.34 8.30 20.55
C LEU A 20 29.07 9.07 20.15
N ILE A 21 27.89 8.51 20.43
CA ILE A 21 26.60 9.02 19.93
C ILE A 21 26.02 10.09 20.85
N LEU A 22 26.31 10.05 22.15
CA LEU A 22 25.77 11.03 23.09
C LEU A 22 26.72 12.24 23.20
N PRO A 23 26.22 13.49 23.11
CA PRO A 23 27.06 14.68 23.21
C PRO A 23 27.60 14.94 24.64
N PHE A 24 27.45 14.00 25.57
CA PHE A 24 27.89 14.15 26.96
C PHE A 24 29.35 13.71 27.09
N GLY A 25 30.25 14.65 27.36
CA GLY A 25 31.69 14.42 27.56
C GLY A 25 32.09 13.46 28.69
N PHE A 26 31.12 12.83 29.38
CA PHE A 26 31.31 11.80 30.42
C PHE A 26 31.09 10.36 29.91
N GLU A 27 30.70 10.16 28.66
CA GLU A 27 30.31 8.86 28.09
C GLU A 27 31.46 7.84 28.02
N ALA A 28 32.71 8.31 27.98
CA ALA A 28 33.91 7.46 28.07
C ALA A 28 34.17 6.90 29.48
N CYS A 29 33.62 7.54 30.52
CA CYS A 29 33.82 7.17 31.92
C CYS A 29 32.75 6.23 32.48
N ILE A 30 31.64 6.05 31.75
CA ILE A 30 30.52 5.20 32.17
C ILE A 30 30.88 3.71 31.93
N PRO A 31 30.61 2.80 32.88
CA PRO A 31 30.83 1.37 32.69
C PRO A 31 30.00 0.84 31.51
N ILE A 32 30.57 -0.12 30.77
CA ILE A 32 30.00 -0.66 29.52
C ILE A 32 28.53 -1.08 29.67
N THR A 33 28.18 -1.72 30.79
CA THR A 33 26.82 -2.18 31.09
C THR A 33 25.85 -1.02 31.24
N LEU A 34 26.23 0.04 31.96
CA LEU A 34 25.37 1.20 32.16
C LEU A 34 25.21 2.00 30.87
N ARG A 35 26.28 2.09 30.05
CA ARG A 35 26.22 2.70 28.72
C ARG A 35 25.30 1.94 27.77
N ALA A 36 25.35 0.61 27.78
CA ALA A 36 24.44 -0.22 27.00
C ALA A 36 22.97 -0.01 27.41
N ILE A 37 22.69 0.10 28.71
CA ILE A 37 21.34 0.39 29.22
C ILE A 37 20.86 1.78 28.75
N PHE A 38 21.70 2.81 28.85
CA PHE A 38 21.33 4.15 28.38
C PHE A 38 21.09 4.20 26.88
N TYR A 39 21.93 3.55 26.07
CA TYR A 39 21.69 3.42 24.64
C TYR A 39 20.42 2.66 24.34
N PHE A 40 20.12 1.59 25.07
CA PHE A 40 18.89 0.82 24.88
C PHE A 40 17.64 1.65 25.19
N ILE A 41 17.64 2.39 26.31
CA ILE A 41 16.54 3.30 26.67
C ILE A 41 16.39 4.41 25.63
N PHE A 42 17.49 5.01 25.20
CA PHE A 42 17.48 6.07 24.19
C PHE A 42 17.00 5.56 22.83
N LEU A 43 17.47 4.39 22.39
CA LEU A 43 17.01 3.72 21.18
C LEU A 43 15.50 3.44 21.26
N PHE A 44 15.01 2.94 22.39
CA PHE A 44 13.59 2.68 22.60
C PHE A 44 12.76 3.98 22.56
N TYR A 45 13.27 5.07 23.15
CA TYR A 45 12.63 6.39 23.09
C TYR A 45 12.52 6.91 21.65
N LEU A 46 13.60 6.82 20.86
CA LEU A 46 13.59 7.20 19.46
C LEU A 46 12.66 6.33 18.63
N PHE A 47 12.68 5.01 18.86
CA PHE A 47 11.79 4.06 18.18
C PHE A 47 10.32 4.36 18.46
N LEU A 48 9.96 4.63 19.72
CA LEU A 48 8.61 5.02 20.11
C LEU A 48 8.19 6.34 19.43
N GLY A 49 9.09 7.32 19.37
CA GLY A 49 8.85 8.58 18.67
C GLY A 49 8.55 8.39 17.19
N ILE A 50 9.38 7.60 16.48
CA ILE A 50 9.18 7.28 15.06
C ILE A 50 7.87 6.52 14.85
N ALA A 51 7.55 5.55 15.72
CA ALA A 51 6.32 4.77 15.63
C ALA A 51 5.05 5.64 15.78
N ILE A 52 5.05 6.59 16.71
CA ILE A 52 3.93 7.53 16.90
C ILE A 52 3.74 8.42 15.67
N ILE A 53 4.84 8.93 15.08
CA ILE A 53 4.77 9.76 13.87
C ILE A 53 4.25 8.94 12.68
N ALA A 54 4.70 7.70 12.54
CA ALA A 54 4.24 6.78 11.50
C ALA A 54 2.72 6.52 11.60
N ASP A 55 2.21 6.28 12.81
CA ASP A 55 0.78 6.07 13.05
C ASP A 55 -0.06 7.31 12.73
N MET A 56 0.39 8.50 13.15
CA MET A 56 -0.27 9.76 12.83
C MET A 56 -0.31 10.02 11.32
N PHE A 57 0.78 9.70 10.62
CA PHE A 57 0.85 9.80 9.16
C PHE A 57 -0.14 8.84 8.49
N MET A 58 -0.18 7.58 8.92
CA MET A 58 -1.13 6.58 8.39
C MET A 58 -2.59 6.98 8.65
N SER A 59 -2.91 7.49 9.84
CA SER A 59 -4.25 7.99 10.18
C SER A 59 -4.68 9.16 9.28
N SER A 60 -3.75 10.04 8.92
CA SER A 60 -3.99 11.13 7.96
C SER A 60 -4.33 10.59 6.57
N ILE A 61 -3.62 9.58 6.09
CA ILE A 61 -3.89 8.91 4.81
C ILE A 61 -5.24 8.20 4.80
N LEU A 62 -5.63 7.55 5.90
CA LEU A 62 -6.95 6.92 6.06
C LEU A 62 -8.08 7.94 5.92
N THR A 63 -7.89 9.14 6.46
CA THR A 63 -8.87 10.23 6.37
C THR A 63 -9.01 10.75 4.93
N ILE A 64 -7.90 10.88 4.20
CA ILE A 64 -7.91 11.34 2.80
C ILE A 64 -8.56 10.30 1.87
N THR A 65 -8.22 9.02 2.05
CA THR A 65 -8.73 7.92 1.21
C THR A 65 -10.22 7.63 1.46
N SER A 66 -10.73 7.90 2.65
CA SER A 66 -12.15 7.74 2.99
C SER A 66 -13.02 8.95 2.61
N SER A 67 -12.44 10.04 2.09
CA SER A 67 -13.18 11.24 1.74
C SER A 67 -14.20 11.01 0.60
N THR A 68 -15.48 11.24 0.89
CA THR A 68 -16.59 11.11 -0.06
C THR A 68 -16.96 12.45 -0.70
N ARG A 69 -17.39 12.40 -1.97
CA ARG A 69 -17.91 13.53 -2.73
C ARG A 69 -19.40 13.33 -2.99
N LYS A 70 -20.21 14.36 -2.70
CA LYS A 70 -21.65 14.39 -3.03
C LYS A 70 -21.83 14.79 -4.49
N ILE A 71 -22.54 13.98 -5.25
CA ILE A 71 -22.97 14.32 -6.61
C ILE A 71 -24.50 14.30 -6.66
N ARG A 72 -25.07 15.35 -7.25
CA ARG A 72 -26.51 15.51 -7.48
C ARG A 72 -26.90 14.92 -8.83
N TYR A 73 -27.83 13.98 -8.82
CA TYR A 73 -28.38 13.40 -10.04
C TYR A 73 -29.90 13.63 -10.12
N PRO A 74 -30.45 13.96 -11.30
CA PRO A 74 -31.90 14.02 -11.48
C PRO A 74 -32.49 12.60 -11.41
N ASP A 75 -33.51 12.39 -10.58
CA ASP A 75 -34.20 11.11 -10.42
C ASP A 75 -34.94 10.73 -11.73
N PRO A 76 -34.65 9.56 -12.34
CA PRO A 76 -35.38 9.08 -13.51
C PRO A 76 -36.83 8.64 -13.23
N SER A 77 -37.24 8.54 -11.96
CA SER A 77 -38.58 8.09 -11.54
C SER A 77 -39.51 9.22 -11.10
N ARG A 78 -38.98 10.37 -10.65
CA ARG A 78 -39.75 11.57 -10.29
C ARG A 78 -39.17 12.80 -10.98
N GLN A 79 -39.97 13.38 -11.86
CA GLN A 79 -39.62 14.60 -12.59
C GLN A 79 -39.44 15.74 -11.57
N ASN A 80 -38.26 16.39 -11.59
CA ASN A 80 -37.80 17.49 -10.71
C ASN A 80 -37.24 17.16 -9.31
N GLU A 81 -36.94 15.91 -8.97
CA GLU A 81 -36.25 15.58 -7.71
C GLU A 81 -34.78 15.23 -7.97
N TYR A 82 -33.85 15.80 -7.18
CA TYR A 82 -32.43 15.47 -7.24
C TYR A 82 -32.10 14.50 -6.10
N LEU A 83 -31.42 13.40 -6.39
CA LEU A 83 -30.88 12.48 -5.41
C LEU A 83 -29.41 12.85 -5.14
N ASP A 84 -29.09 13.13 -3.88
CA ASP A 84 -27.72 13.30 -3.39
C ASP A 84 -27.14 11.89 -3.13
N VAL A 85 -26.18 11.45 -3.96
CA VAL A 85 -25.44 10.20 -3.71
C VAL A 85 -24.01 10.55 -3.32
N GLU A 86 -23.58 10.00 -2.19
CA GLU A 86 -22.20 10.07 -1.72
C GLU A 86 -21.37 8.98 -2.40
N ILE A 87 -20.40 9.37 -3.22
CA ILE A 87 -19.42 8.46 -3.82
C ILE A 87 -18.05 8.68 -3.17
N LYS A 88 -17.25 7.63 -3.03
CA LYS A 88 -15.84 7.81 -2.62
C LYS A 88 -15.10 8.54 -3.74
N THR A 89 -14.20 9.45 -3.38
CA THR A 89 -13.42 10.23 -4.37
C THR A 89 -12.33 9.38 -5.01
N TRP A 90 -11.76 8.46 -4.23
CA TRP A 90 -10.71 7.57 -4.66
C TRP A 90 -11.26 6.18 -4.96
N ASN A 91 -10.80 5.58 -6.05
CA ASN A 91 -11.03 4.16 -6.32
C ASN A 91 -10.33 3.33 -5.22
N ASP A 92 -11.07 2.39 -4.63
CA ASP A 92 -10.60 1.61 -3.47
C ASP A 92 -9.31 0.82 -3.79
N THR A 93 -9.19 0.23 -4.99
CA THR A 93 -7.98 -0.49 -5.40
C THR A 93 -6.78 0.45 -5.53
N VAL A 94 -6.94 1.57 -6.22
CA VAL A 94 -5.85 2.55 -6.41
C VAL A 94 -5.43 3.15 -5.06
N ALA A 95 -6.39 3.54 -4.20
CA ALA A 95 -6.09 4.08 -2.87
C ALA A 95 -5.33 3.09 -1.98
N ASN A 96 -5.72 1.81 -2.01
CA ASN A 96 -5.09 0.77 -1.21
C ASN A 96 -3.67 0.46 -1.69
N LEU A 97 -3.46 0.33 -3.02
CA LEU A 97 -2.15 0.00 -3.59
C LEU A 97 -1.16 1.17 -3.54
N THR A 98 -1.64 2.41 -3.51
CA THR A 98 -0.78 3.60 -3.57
C THR A 98 -0.72 4.31 -2.23
N LEU A 99 -1.75 5.08 -1.89
CA LEU A 99 -1.75 6.00 -0.75
C LEU A 99 -1.63 5.25 0.57
N MET A 100 -2.41 4.19 0.79
CA MET A 100 -2.33 3.41 2.03
C MET A 100 -0.98 2.69 2.18
N ALA A 101 -0.46 2.10 1.10
CA ALA A 101 0.84 1.40 1.11
C ALA A 101 2.02 2.37 1.29
N LEU A 102 1.95 3.57 0.71
CA LEU A 102 2.88 4.66 0.98
C LEU A 102 2.80 5.08 2.44
N GLY A 103 1.58 5.24 2.97
CA GLY A 103 1.30 5.54 4.37
C GLY A 103 2.11 4.69 5.34
N SER A 104 2.01 3.37 5.19
CA SER A 104 2.69 2.42 6.07
C SER A 104 4.21 2.34 5.86
N SER A 105 4.73 2.75 4.70
CA SER A 105 6.16 2.61 4.33
C SER A 105 6.93 3.93 4.36
N SER A 106 6.28 5.02 4.77
CA SER A 106 6.83 6.37 4.74
C SER A 106 8.04 6.58 5.67
N PRO A 107 8.07 6.04 6.90
CA PRO A 107 9.26 6.12 7.75
C PRO A 107 10.50 5.48 7.11
N GLU A 108 10.33 4.33 6.44
CA GLU A 108 11.40 3.57 5.80
C GLU A 108 11.92 4.28 4.55
N ILE A 109 11.02 4.86 3.75
CA ILE A 109 11.39 5.68 2.59
C ILE A 109 12.14 6.93 3.06
N LEU A 110 11.68 7.59 4.11
CA LEU A 110 12.35 8.77 4.67
C LEU A 110 13.75 8.42 5.17
N LEU A 111 13.91 7.30 5.88
CA LEU A 111 15.21 6.82 6.34
C LEU A 111 16.16 6.57 5.18
N SER A 112 15.66 5.92 4.11
CA SER A 112 16.45 5.64 2.90
C SER A 112 16.91 6.94 2.21
N ILE A 113 16.05 7.96 2.16
CA ILE A 113 16.41 9.28 1.60
C ILE A 113 17.47 9.97 2.46
N ILE A 114 17.30 9.96 3.79
CA ILE A 114 18.26 10.57 4.73
C ILE A 114 19.63 9.89 4.62
N GLU A 115 19.65 8.56 4.50
CA GLU A 115 20.88 7.78 4.34
C GLU A 115 21.62 8.14 3.04
N ILE A 116 20.92 8.18 1.91
CA ILE A 116 21.51 8.53 0.61
C ILE A 116 22.07 9.96 0.62
N ILE A 117 21.33 10.92 1.19
CA ILE A 117 21.81 12.31 1.30
C ILE A 117 23.02 12.40 2.25
N GLY A 118 23.02 11.64 3.35
CA GLY A 118 24.12 11.58 4.31
C GLY A 118 25.40 10.96 3.74
N ASN A 119 25.26 9.98 2.86
CA ASN A 119 26.36 9.22 2.25
C ASN A 119 26.78 9.75 0.87
N ARG A 120 26.55 11.04 0.56
CA ARG A 120 26.94 11.68 -0.72
C ARG A 120 26.41 10.95 -1.96
N PHE A 121 25.19 10.44 -1.91
CA PHE A 121 24.54 9.66 -2.97
C PHE A 121 25.12 8.26 -3.23
N GLU A 122 25.92 7.72 -2.30
CA GLU A 122 26.28 6.30 -2.30
C GLU A 122 25.23 5.51 -1.51
N SER A 123 24.78 4.38 -2.07
CA SER A 123 23.86 3.48 -1.40
C SER A 123 24.56 2.80 -0.22
N GLY A 124 24.16 3.14 1.00
CA GLY A 124 24.57 2.38 2.17
C GLY A 124 23.86 1.01 2.19
N GLU A 125 24.48 0.04 2.86
CA GLU A 125 23.95 -1.32 2.98
C GLU A 125 22.59 -1.38 3.70
N LEU A 126 22.22 -0.34 4.49
CA LEU A 126 20.98 -0.35 5.25
C LEU A 126 19.74 -0.18 4.36
N GLY A 127 19.81 0.67 3.34
CA GLY A 127 18.67 0.95 2.44
C GLY A 127 18.06 -0.32 1.81
N PRO A 128 18.81 -1.06 0.97
CA PRO A 128 18.31 -2.29 0.34
C PRO A 128 17.90 -3.37 1.35
N GLY A 129 18.68 -3.54 2.43
CA GLY A 129 18.40 -4.52 3.48
C GLY A 129 17.09 -4.24 4.22
N THR A 130 16.82 -2.97 4.55
CA THR A 130 15.57 -2.56 5.19
C THR A 130 14.36 -2.72 4.28
N ILE A 131 14.48 -2.41 2.98
CA ILE A 131 13.39 -2.57 2.00
C ILE A 131 13.01 -4.05 1.83
N VAL A 132 14.00 -4.93 1.65
CA VAL A 132 13.76 -6.37 1.46
C VAL A 132 13.17 -6.99 2.73
N GLY A 133 13.73 -6.63 3.90
CA GLY A 133 13.32 -7.16 5.19
C GLY A 133 11.88 -6.77 5.55
N SER A 134 11.50 -5.50 5.39
CA SER A 134 10.15 -5.03 5.71
C SER A 134 9.10 -5.64 4.80
N ALA A 135 9.38 -5.74 3.49
CA ALA A 135 8.49 -6.38 2.53
C ALA A 135 8.31 -7.88 2.85
N ALA A 136 9.39 -8.59 3.23
CA ALA A 136 9.32 -10.01 3.56
C ALA A 136 8.51 -10.24 4.86
N PHE A 137 8.69 -9.37 5.85
CA PHE A 137 7.91 -9.40 7.10
C PHE A 137 6.41 -9.16 6.85
N ASN A 138 6.06 -8.21 5.99
CA ASN A 138 4.67 -7.94 5.62
C ASN A 138 4.01 -9.13 4.88
N LEU A 139 4.74 -9.76 3.96
CA LEU A 139 4.22 -10.89 3.19
C LEU A 139 4.10 -12.18 3.98
N LEU A 140 5.00 -12.46 4.92
CA LEU A 140 5.03 -13.73 5.64
C LEU A 140 4.39 -13.63 7.03
N VAL A 141 4.78 -12.65 7.83
CA VAL A 141 4.39 -12.56 9.24
C VAL A 141 3.04 -11.87 9.40
N ILE A 142 2.87 -10.68 8.81
CA ILE A 142 1.61 -9.94 8.92
C ILE A 142 0.46 -10.73 8.29
N SER A 143 0.68 -11.31 7.10
CA SER A 143 -0.33 -12.13 6.44
C SER A 143 -0.77 -13.33 7.29
N ALA A 144 0.17 -14.03 7.93
CA ALA A 144 -0.12 -15.15 8.82
C ALA A 144 -0.94 -14.71 10.05
N ILE A 145 -0.58 -13.59 10.66
CA ILE A 145 -1.33 -13.02 11.79
C ILE A 145 -2.74 -12.60 11.33
N CYS A 146 -2.89 -12.00 10.16
CA CYS A 146 -4.19 -11.61 9.62
C CYS A 146 -5.11 -12.82 9.36
N ILE A 147 -4.56 -13.97 8.95
CA ILE A 147 -5.32 -15.21 8.77
C ILE A 147 -5.71 -15.80 10.13
N MET A 148 -4.78 -15.84 11.08
CA MET A 148 -5.00 -16.37 12.43
C MET A 148 -6.00 -15.53 13.24
N ALA A 149 -6.09 -14.22 12.99
CA ALA A 149 -6.99 -13.31 13.67
C ALA A 149 -8.48 -13.47 13.26
N ILE A 150 -8.78 -14.30 12.26
CA ILE A 150 -10.16 -14.56 11.83
C ILE A 150 -10.80 -15.55 12.82
N PRO A 151 -11.84 -15.15 13.58
CA PRO A 151 -12.48 -16.03 14.54
C PRO A 151 -13.24 -17.16 13.83
N SER A 152 -13.07 -18.39 14.32
CA SER A 152 -13.91 -19.52 13.86
C SER A 152 -15.34 -19.34 14.36
N PRO A 153 -16.40 -19.58 13.54
CA PRO A 153 -16.42 -20.26 12.24
C PRO A 153 -16.41 -19.34 11.01
N ASP A 154 -16.14 -18.04 11.16
CA ASP A 154 -16.25 -17.08 10.06
C ASP A 154 -15.15 -17.30 9.01
N THR A 155 -15.53 -17.28 7.73
CA THR A 155 -14.58 -17.33 6.61
C THR A 155 -14.65 -16.03 5.81
N ARG A 156 -13.49 -15.40 5.59
CA ARG A 156 -13.38 -14.20 4.74
C ARG A 156 -12.78 -14.59 3.40
N ARG A 157 -13.46 -14.23 2.30
CA ARG A 157 -12.96 -14.42 0.94
C ARG A 157 -12.44 -13.11 0.36
N ILE A 158 -11.38 -13.19 -0.43
CA ILE A 158 -10.83 -12.07 -1.18
C ILE A 158 -11.84 -11.68 -2.26
N ARG A 159 -12.35 -10.45 -2.22
CA ARG A 159 -13.39 -9.97 -3.16
C ARG A 159 -12.85 -9.71 -4.56
N LEU A 160 -11.59 -9.27 -4.68
CA LEU A 160 -10.94 -8.86 -5.92
C LEU A 160 -9.81 -9.83 -6.28
N TYR A 161 -10.15 -11.07 -6.62
CA TYR A 161 -9.16 -12.10 -6.90
C TYR A 161 -8.27 -11.77 -8.11
N SER A 162 -8.83 -11.16 -9.16
CA SER A 162 -8.05 -10.74 -10.34
C SER A 162 -6.98 -9.70 -10.01
N VAL A 163 -7.30 -8.73 -9.15
CA VAL A 163 -6.35 -7.72 -8.67
C VAL A 163 -5.26 -8.38 -7.84
N PHE A 164 -5.65 -9.27 -6.93
CA PHE A 164 -4.72 -10.02 -6.08
C PHE A 164 -3.70 -10.81 -6.91
N MET A 165 -4.13 -11.52 -7.96
CA MET A 165 -3.22 -12.27 -8.83
C MET A 165 -2.20 -11.37 -9.53
N VAL A 166 -2.63 -10.22 -10.05
CA VAL A 166 -1.73 -9.24 -10.70
C VAL A 166 -0.73 -8.71 -9.68
N THR A 167 -1.17 -8.28 -8.50
CA THR A 167 -0.28 -7.71 -7.47
C THR A 167 0.69 -8.75 -6.91
N SER A 168 0.26 -9.99 -6.71
CA SER A 168 1.15 -11.06 -6.23
C SER A 168 2.21 -11.41 -7.28
N PHE A 169 1.84 -11.51 -8.56
CA PHE A 169 2.78 -11.77 -9.63
C PHE A 169 3.87 -10.68 -9.71
N PHE A 170 3.45 -9.41 -9.75
CA PHE A 170 4.38 -8.29 -9.78
C PHE A 170 5.17 -8.13 -8.47
N GLY A 171 4.61 -8.53 -7.32
CA GLY A 171 5.31 -8.55 -6.04
C GLY A 171 6.50 -9.52 -6.05
N PHE A 172 6.29 -10.77 -6.51
CA PHE A 172 7.39 -11.72 -6.68
C PHE A 172 8.40 -11.26 -7.73
N PHE A 173 7.90 -10.71 -8.85
CA PHE A 173 8.77 -10.16 -9.88
C PHE A 173 9.62 -9.01 -9.35
N ALA A 174 9.09 -8.13 -8.49
CA ALA A 174 9.83 -7.02 -7.89
C ALA A 174 11.00 -7.51 -7.03
N TYR A 175 10.86 -8.61 -6.27
CA TYR A 175 11.98 -9.21 -5.54
C TYR A 175 13.07 -9.72 -6.47
N ILE A 176 12.69 -10.41 -7.54
CA ILE A 176 13.63 -10.92 -8.54
C ILE A 176 14.34 -9.74 -9.23
N TRP A 177 13.59 -8.71 -9.60
CA TRP A 177 14.12 -7.49 -10.22
C TRP A 177 15.12 -6.78 -9.30
N LEU A 178 14.79 -6.62 -8.02
CA LEU A 178 15.69 -6.01 -7.04
C LEU A 178 16.98 -6.84 -6.86
N PHE A 179 16.87 -8.17 -6.84
CA PHE A 179 18.04 -9.07 -6.83
C PHE A 179 18.89 -8.92 -8.10
N LEU A 180 18.26 -8.82 -9.27
CA LEU A 180 18.95 -8.63 -10.55
C LEU A 180 19.75 -7.33 -10.57
N VAL A 181 19.14 -6.22 -10.16
CA VAL A 181 19.78 -4.90 -10.12
C VAL A 181 20.99 -4.90 -9.18
N LEU A 182 20.82 -5.41 -7.95
CA LEU A 182 21.87 -5.33 -6.92
C LEU A 182 22.99 -6.37 -7.07
N SER A 183 22.70 -7.56 -7.62
CA SER A 183 23.67 -8.69 -7.64
C SER A 183 24.20 -9.05 -9.03
N ILE A 184 23.49 -8.74 -10.10
CA ILE A 184 23.83 -9.23 -11.45
C ILE A 184 24.17 -8.10 -12.41
N ILE A 185 23.39 -7.02 -12.43
CA ILE A 185 23.53 -5.95 -13.43
C ILE A 185 24.64 -4.98 -12.99
N SER A 186 24.43 -4.30 -11.86
CA SER A 186 25.37 -3.32 -11.30
C SER A 186 25.63 -3.65 -9.83
N PRO A 187 26.70 -4.41 -9.52
CA PRO A 187 26.98 -4.87 -8.15
C PRO A 187 27.10 -3.71 -7.18
N ASP A 188 26.28 -3.72 -6.13
CA ASP A 188 26.27 -2.76 -5.01
C ASP A 188 26.03 -1.29 -5.39
N VAL A 189 25.65 -0.99 -6.64
CA VAL A 189 25.37 0.37 -7.13
C VAL A 189 24.16 0.36 -8.06
N VAL A 190 23.18 1.23 -7.81
CA VAL A 190 22.00 1.36 -8.68
C VAL A 190 22.23 2.46 -9.71
N ASP A 191 22.27 2.10 -10.99
CA ASP A 191 22.37 3.05 -12.09
C ASP A 191 21.05 3.83 -12.28
N LEU A 192 21.17 5.04 -12.84
CA LEU A 192 20.01 5.91 -13.05
C LEU A 192 18.93 5.26 -13.92
N TRP A 193 19.31 4.47 -14.93
CA TRP A 193 18.34 3.80 -15.79
C TRP A 193 17.59 2.69 -15.06
N GLU A 194 18.25 1.94 -14.17
CA GLU A 194 17.64 0.90 -13.33
C GLU A 194 16.65 1.52 -12.36
N ALA A 195 17.02 2.65 -11.75
CA ALA A 195 16.15 3.43 -10.88
C ALA A 195 14.92 3.95 -11.65
N ILE A 196 15.09 4.46 -12.87
CA ILE A 196 13.97 4.93 -13.71
C ILE A 196 13.03 3.77 -14.08
N VAL A 197 13.57 2.62 -14.49
CA VAL A 197 12.75 1.43 -14.81
C VAL A 197 11.97 0.97 -13.58
N THR A 198 12.63 0.88 -12.43
CA THR A 198 12.00 0.51 -11.15
C THR A 198 10.90 1.49 -10.76
N PHE A 199 11.16 2.80 -10.90
CA PHE A 199 10.19 3.85 -10.63
C PHE A 199 8.98 3.79 -11.56
N LEU A 200 9.18 3.51 -12.86
CA LEU A 200 8.11 3.39 -13.85
C LEU A 200 7.31 2.08 -13.72
N MET A 201 7.89 1.04 -13.14
CA MET A 201 7.14 -0.19 -12.85
C MET A 201 6.01 0.03 -11.84
N PHE A 202 6.18 0.93 -10.87
CA PHE A 202 5.12 1.22 -9.89
C PHE A 202 3.81 1.72 -10.52
N PRO A 203 3.77 2.81 -11.31
CA PRO A 203 2.53 3.25 -11.95
C PRO A 203 2.01 2.24 -12.97
N LEU A 204 2.87 1.45 -13.61
CA LEU A 204 2.46 0.35 -14.49
C LEU A 204 1.65 -0.70 -13.71
N VAL A 205 2.13 -1.15 -12.55
CA VAL A 205 1.42 -2.14 -11.72
C VAL A 205 0.08 -1.58 -11.23
N VAL A 206 0.04 -0.31 -10.81
CA VAL A 206 -1.21 0.35 -10.39
C VAL A 206 -2.22 0.41 -11.54
N LEU A 207 -1.76 0.75 -12.75
CA LEU A 207 -2.62 0.78 -13.93
C LEU A 207 -3.15 -0.62 -14.28
N LEU A 208 -2.29 -1.64 -14.26
CA LEU A 208 -2.70 -3.03 -14.53
C LEU A 208 -3.70 -3.54 -13.47
N ALA A 209 -3.48 -3.21 -12.19
CA ALA A 209 -4.41 -3.53 -11.12
C ALA A 209 -5.77 -2.85 -11.31
N PHE A 210 -5.78 -1.58 -11.68
CA PHE A 210 -7.01 -0.84 -11.98
C PHE A 210 -7.77 -1.42 -13.19
N LEU A 211 -7.05 -1.80 -14.26
CA LEU A 211 -7.65 -2.45 -15.42
C LEU A 211 -8.21 -3.85 -15.07
N ALA A 212 -7.49 -4.62 -14.25
CA ALA A 212 -7.93 -5.93 -13.78
C ALA A 212 -9.20 -5.84 -12.92
N GLU A 213 -9.29 -4.83 -12.04
CA GLU A 213 -10.50 -4.54 -11.28
C GLU A 213 -11.68 -4.24 -12.22
N LYS A 214 -11.49 -3.33 -13.17
CA LYS A 214 -12.55 -2.94 -14.11
C LYS A 214 -13.03 -4.11 -14.96
N HIS A 215 -12.11 -4.95 -15.43
CA HIS A 215 -12.46 -6.15 -16.18
C HIS A 215 -13.26 -7.14 -15.32
N PHE A 216 -12.85 -7.38 -14.07
CA PHE A 216 -13.55 -8.27 -13.14
C PHE A 216 -15.00 -7.82 -12.91
N PHE A 217 -15.24 -6.52 -12.71
CA PHE A 217 -16.58 -5.98 -12.56
C PHE A 217 -17.42 -6.10 -13.84
N LEU A 218 -16.82 -5.86 -15.01
CA LEU A 218 -17.52 -6.00 -16.29
C LEU A 218 -17.96 -7.44 -16.55
N THR A 219 -17.07 -8.41 -16.33
CA THR A 219 -17.38 -9.83 -16.51
C THR A 219 -18.50 -10.27 -15.57
N LYS A 220 -18.40 -9.92 -14.28
CA LYS A 220 -19.44 -10.25 -13.30
C LYS A 220 -20.81 -9.67 -13.66
N GLN A 221 -20.86 -8.48 -14.26
CA GLN A 221 -22.11 -7.87 -14.69
C GLN A 221 -22.72 -8.57 -15.90
N LEU A 222 -21.91 -8.98 -16.87
CA LEU A 222 -22.37 -9.77 -18.02
C LEU A 222 -22.97 -11.12 -17.58
N ASP A 223 -22.32 -11.79 -16.62
CA ASP A 223 -22.83 -13.05 -16.06
C ASP A 223 -24.19 -12.86 -15.36
N MET A 224 -24.36 -11.77 -14.60
CA MET A 224 -25.64 -11.45 -13.95
C MET A 224 -26.74 -11.13 -14.97
N ASP A 225 -26.43 -10.37 -16.03
CA ASP A 225 -27.36 -10.04 -17.11
C ASP A 225 -27.80 -11.31 -17.86
N GLU A 226 -26.88 -12.26 -18.08
CA GLU A 226 -27.18 -13.56 -18.73
C GLU A 226 -28.08 -14.45 -17.86
N GLU A 227 -27.81 -14.54 -16.56
CA GLU A 227 -28.63 -15.30 -15.61
C GLU A 227 -30.05 -14.71 -15.47
N GLU A 228 -30.19 -13.38 -15.46
CA GLU A 228 -31.50 -12.73 -15.47
C GLU A 228 -32.28 -13.03 -16.76
N GLU A 229 -31.62 -13.04 -17.92
CA GLU A 229 -32.25 -13.42 -19.18
C GLU A 229 -32.71 -14.90 -19.20
N LYS A 230 -31.91 -15.82 -18.65
CA LYS A 230 -32.30 -17.24 -18.47
C LYS A 230 -33.51 -17.39 -17.54
N MET A 231 -33.50 -16.72 -16.39
CA MET A 231 -34.61 -16.77 -15.43
C MET A 231 -35.91 -16.21 -16.04
N LEU A 232 -35.83 -15.10 -16.78
CA LEU A 232 -36.97 -14.53 -17.49
C LEU A 232 -37.47 -15.44 -18.62
N ALA A 233 -36.59 -16.18 -19.29
CA ALA A 233 -36.98 -17.17 -20.29
C ALA A 233 -37.77 -18.33 -19.67
N ILE A 234 -37.31 -18.86 -18.53
CA ILE A 234 -37.98 -19.94 -17.78
C ILE A 234 -39.35 -19.48 -17.26
N ILE A 235 -39.44 -18.27 -16.67
CA ILE A 235 -40.72 -17.73 -16.18
C ILE A 235 -41.70 -17.56 -17.33
N SER A 236 -41.25 -16.99 -18.46
CA SER A 236 -42.08 -16.77 -19.65
C SER A 236 -42.66 -18.07 -20.20
N ASP A 237 -41.88 -19.16 -20.19
CA ASP A 237 -42.33 -20.48 -20.63
C ASP A 237 -43.40 -21.05 -19.68
N LYS A 238 -43.22 -20.82 -18.37
CA LYS A 238 -44.17 -21.27 -17.33
C LYS A 238 -45.46 -20.46 -17.25
N THR A 239 -45.48 -19.21 -17.73
CA THR A 239 -46.61 -18.27 -17.55
C THR A 239 -47.33 -17.81 -18.83
N ARG A 240 -46.95 -18.28 -20.04
CA ARG A 240 -47.47 -17.81 -21.34
C ARG A 240 -47.56 -16.27 -21.46
N ILE A 241 -46.56 -15.54 -20.97
CA ILE A 241 -46.56 -14.07 -21.06
C ILE A 241 -46.17 -13.62 -22.49
N HIS A 242 -46.96 -12.70 -23.05
CA HIS A 242 -46.85 -12.16 -24.41
C HIS A 242 -45.48 -11.49 -24.70
N PRO A 243 -44.91 -11.59 -25.92
CA PRO A 243 -43.56 -11.10 -26.27
C PRO A 243 -43.33 -9.59 -26.13
N LEU A 244 -44.38 -8.77 -25.99
CA LEU A 244 -44.25 -7.32 -25.75
C LEU A 244 -43.70 -6.98 -24.35
N GLY A 245 -43.92 -7.85 -23.35
CA GLY A 245 -43.37 -7.67 -22.00
C GLY A 245 -41.84 -7.82 -21.98
N LYS A 246 -41.31 -8.79 -22.74
CA LYS A 246 -39.86 -9.05 -22.89
C LYS A 246 -39.10 -7.86 -23.45
N ARG A 247 -39.62 -7.18 -24.48
CA ARG A 247 -38.94 -6.01 -25.09
C ARG A 247 -38.92 -4.79 -24.17
N LYS A 248 -40.01 -4.52 -23.44
CA LYS A 248 -40.07 -3.41 -22.46
C LYS A 248 -39.19 -3.67 -21.24
N ALA A 249 -39.15 -4.90 -20.73
CA ALA A 249 -38.29 -5.29 -19.62
C ALA A 249 -36.79 -5.21 -20.02
N LYS A 250 -36.42 -5.77 -21.17
CA LYS A 250 -35.04 -5.73 -21.70
C LYS A 250 -34.58 -4.29 -21.99
N GLY A 251 -35.47 -3.44 -22.49
CA GLY A 251 -35.19 -2.01 -22.69
C GLY A 251 -34.98 -1.23 -21.38
N ARG A 252 -35.75 -1.54 -20.32
CA ARG A 252 -35.58 -0.94 -18.98
C ARG A 252 -34.31 -1.43 -18.30
N LEU A 253 -34.01 -2.72 -18.37
CA LEU A 253 -32.77 -3.31 -17.84
C LEU A 253 -31.52 -2.76 -18.52
N LYS A 254 -31.52 -2.63 -19.85
CA LYS A 254 -30.40 -2.00 -20.56
C LYS A 254 -30.22 -0.53 -20.20
N LYS A 255 -31.31 0.18 -19.89
CA LYS A 255 -31.29 1.58 -19.41
C LYS A 255 -30.81 1.69 -17.97
N ILE A 256 -31.22 0.77 -17.10
CA ILE A 256 -30.79 0.70 -15.70
C ILE A 256 -29.32 0.29 -15.62
N SER A 257 -28.89 -0.70 -16.41
CA SER A 257 -27.49 -1.10 -16.60
C SER A 257 -26.66 0.05 -17.18
N ALA A 258 -27.19 0.86 -18.11
CA ALA A 258 -26.50 2.07 -18.59
C ALA A 258 -26.41 3.19 -17.52
N SER A 259 -27.45 3.39 -16.70
CA SER A 259 -27.42 4.34 -15.57
C SER A 259 -26.51 3.87 -14.44
N LEU A 260 -26.45 2.56 -14.17
CA LEU A 260 -25.51 1.96 -13.23
C LEU A 260 -24.08 2.00 -13.78
N ASN A 261 -23.86 1.76 -15.08
CA ASN A 261 -22.57 1.96 -15.75
C ASN A 261 -22.10 3.41 -15.66
N PHE A 262 -23.02 4.38 -15.65
CA PHE A 262 -22.68 5.78 -15.40
C PHE A 262 -22.28 6.01 -13.94
N LEU A 263 -23.02 5.46 -12.97
CA LEU A 263 -22.69 5.58 -11.55
C LEU A 263 -21.39 4.85 -11.15
N ASN A 264 -21.10 3.70 -11.77
CA ASN A 264 -19.89 2.92 -11.54
C ASN A 264 -18.67 3.47 -12.31
N LYS A 265 -18.88 4.34 -13.30
CA LYS A 265 -17.79 5.10 -13.94
C LYS A 265 -17.22 6.19 -13.03
N TYR A 266 -17.92 6.51 -11.94
CA TYR A 266 -17.55 7.53 -10.96
C TYR A 266 -17.39 6.96 -9.53
N LYS A 267 -17.33 5.63 -9.36
CA LYS A 267 -16.89 4.96 -8.12
C LYS A 267 -15.54 4.30 -8.36
#